data_AF-A0A7X1KU96-F1
#
_entry.id   AF-A0A7X1KU96-F1
#
_cell.length_a   1.000
_cell.length_b   1.000
_cell.length_c   1.000
_cell.angle_alpha   90.00
_cell.angle_beta   90.00
_cell.angle_gamma   90.00
#
_symmetry.space_group_name_H-M   'P 1'
#
loop_
_entity.id
_entity.type
_entity.pdbx_description
1 polymer ?
#
loop_
_entity_poly.entity_id
_entity_poly.type
_entity_poly.pdbx_seq_one_letter_code
_entity_poly.pdbx_strand_id
1 'polypeptide(L)'
;TVVLRDSRLKTGAILAVIWRLPDEDVLIDWAGATAGEARAPIPASVVAASLGKTVEVTNVILLDGSSGVASPTLALRVQDLPATALKPPKVVQASDGTLDLNTFSTAATVSVDPWPLIATGQTYWLRARGTLDDGTTRSEELAMGAAVTAAQVSSGLHINLPRSFLLRLENTLPLTLELKVGMGKSVSESEAVIFPEGVLNMTQLNLVLPAPTVENETNGHLDPAGIPGTGVKITTPAYGGIEPGQWVGLEWTAVDDAGSITLPAREVLAQDSLEFVIPKATALLSAGKAVSVAYTARRVSGGLVQTSTPRAFEVSVGDPGAGPVLEDFEEFSLGPIGLPVTLASECRLSIDGSVQDIDFDAKIGNESGKSPFVTGKYLELHTRPIAAFFLDFIEPVNQFQLGVYFKDLAAKGGFLKVHEVHGVVAEYDLKVGYAWEAFQSESGQNTISAIKLGLMDGTSIRLDNLSFKRV
;
A
#
# COMPACT_ATOMS: atom_id res chain seq x y z
N THR A 1 48.08 10.10 -3.18
CA THR A 1 49.41 10.33 -2.60
C THR A 1 50.24 11.11 -3.58
N VAL A 2 50.90 12.17 -3.14
CA VAL A 2 51.94 12.85 -3.90
C VAL A 2 53.28 12.19 -3.57
N VAL A 3 54.00 11.78 -4.60
CA VAL A 3 55.31 11.11 -4.47
C VAL A 3 56.36 12.00 -5.12
N LEU A 4 57.34 12.41 -4.33
CA LEU A 4 58.50 13.14 -4.82
C LEU A 4 59.72 12.22 -4.78
N ARG A 5 60.39 12.09 -5.93
CA ARG A 5 61.65 11.35 -6.07
C ARG A 5 62.76 12.31 -6.44
N ASP A 6 63.75 12.45 -5.57
CA ASP A 6 64.89 13.35 -5.77
C ASP A 6 66.08 12.80 -4.96
N SER A 7 67.21 12.56 -5.65
CA SER A 7 68.42 11.98 -5.04
C SER A 7 69.04 12.84 -3.95
N ARG A 8 68.64 14.12 -3.84
CA ARG A 8 69.08 15.05 -2.80
C ARG A 8 68.27 14.91 -1.50
N LEU A 9 67.13 14.22 -1.52
CA LEU A 9 66.34 13.95 -0.32
C LEU A 9 67.10 13.00 0.61
N LYS A 10 67.21 13.41 1.87
CA LYS A 10 67.86 12.65 2.95
C LYS A 10 66.84 12.33 4.04
N THR A 11 67.10 11.26 4.80
CA THR A 11 66.35 10.96 6.02
C THR A 11 66.35 12.17 6.95
N GLY A 12 65.17 12.62 7.37
CA GLY A 12 64.99 13.81 8.21
C GLY A 12 64.52 15.06 7.45
N ALA A 13 64.58 15.07 6.11
CA ALA A 13 63.90 16.11 5.33
C ALA A 13 62.37 15.94 5.40
N ILE A 14 61.64 17.03 5.21
CA ILE A 14 60.18 17.06 5.25
C ILE A 14 59.66 17.59 3.91
N LEU A 15 58.66 16.91 3.36
CA LEU A 15 57.89 17.35 2.19
C LEU A 15 56.63 18.09 2.66
N ALA A 16 56.52 19.36 2.29
CA ALA A 16 55.28 20.10 2.26
C ALA A 16 54.60 19.89 0.91
N VAL A 17 53.32 19.56 0.93
CA VAL A 17 52.46 19.63 -0.25
C VAL A 17 51.43 20.72 -0.01
N ILE A 18 51.42 21.72 -0.89
CA ILE A 18 50.42 22.78 -0.92
C ILE A 18 49.41 22.39 -1.99
N TRP A 19 48.16 22.21 -1.58
CA TRP A 19 47.06 21.84 -2.47
C TRP A 19 46.02 22.95 -2.46
N ARG A 20 45.94 23.70 -3.55
CA ARG A 20 45.01 24.83 -3.66
C ARG A 20 43.77 24.42 -4.45
N LEU A 21 42.63 24.50 -3.77
CA LEU A 21 41.34 24.55 -4.44
C LEU A 21 41.18 25.95 -5.05
N PRO A 22 40.30 26.13 -6.06
CA PRO A 22 40.03 27.44 -6.66
C PRO A 22 39.68 28.53 -5.64
N ASP A 23 39.07 28.14 -4.51
CA ASP A 23 38.51 29.06 -3.52
C ASP A 23 39.26 29.03 -2.17
N GLU A 24 40.15 28.04 -1.94
CA GLU A 24 40.78 27.81 -0.62
C GLU A 24 42.11 27.04 -0.72
N ASP A 25 43.09 27.45 0.09
CA ASP A 25 44.34 26.68 0.29
C ASP A 25 44.12 25.58 1.32
N VAL A 26 44.30 24.32 0.92
CA VAL A 26 44.14 23.17 1.81
C VAL A 26 45.50 22.76 2.36
N LEU A 27 45.64 22.85 3.69
CA LEU A 27 46.80 22.34 4.40
C LEU A 27 46.77 20.81 4.42
N ILE A 28 47.84 20.21 3.91
CA ILE A 28 48.09 18.77 4.01
C ILE A 28 49.18 18.55 5.04
N ASP A 29 49.03 17.50 5.85
CA ASP A 29 50.05 17.12 6.82
C ASP A 29 51.40 16.89 6.15
N TRP A 30 52.43 17.44 6.77
CA TRP A 30 53.81 17.32 6.33
C TRP A 30 54.27 15.87 6.33
N ALA A 31 54.98 15.46 5.29
CA ALA A 31 55.44 14.09 5.14
C ALA A 31 56.94 13.97 5.32
N GLY A 32 57.39 13.02 6.13
CA GLY A 32 58.81 12.70 6.25
C GLY A 32 59.38 12.14 4.94
N ALA A 33 60.60 12.56 4.61
CA ALA A 33 61.36 12.01 3.50
C ALA A 33 62.27 10.85 3.97
N THR A 34 62.40 9.86 3.10
CA THR A 34 63.45 8.84 3.12
C THR A 34 64.53 9.19 2.11
N ALA A 35 65.65 8.46 2.12
CA ALA A 35 66.72 8.66 1.13
C ALA A 35 66.16 8.51 -0.30
N GLY A 36 66.17 9.60 -1.06
CA GLY A 36 65.72 9.64 -2.45
C GLY A 36 64.20 9.78 -2.69
N GLU A 37 63.34 9.66 -1.67
CA GLU A 37 61.89 9.65 -1.87
C GLU A 37 61.11 10.19 -0.66
N ALA A 38 60.08 11.00 -0.93
CA ALA A 38 59.09 11.44 0.05
C ALA A 38 57.66 11.16 -0.44
N ARG A 39 56.77 10.74 0.47
CA ARG A 39 55.39 10.37 0.16
C ARG A 39 54.41 11.10 1.07
N ALA A 40 53.66 12.04 0.50
CA ALA A 40 52.60 12.74 1.21
C ALA A 40 51.24 12.12 0.90
N PRO A 41 50.57 11.47 1.87
CA PRO A 41 49.20 11.03 1.69
C PRO A 41 48.30 12.26 1.54
N ILE A 42 47.42 12.23 0.54
CA ILE A 42 46.41 13.28 0.36
C ILE A 42 45.12 12.75 1.00
N PRO A 43 44.55 13.44 2.00
CA PRO A 43 43.34 12.94 2.66
C PRO A 43 42.19 12.80 1.66
N ALA A 44 41.37 11.76 1.85
CA ALA A 44 40.21 11.50 0.99
C ALA A 44 39.28 12.72 0.89
N SER A 45 39.09 13.47 1.99
CA SER A 45 38.29 14.70 2.00
C SER A 45 38.83 15.79 1.08
N VAL A 46 40.16 15.90 0.94
CA VAL A 46 40.80 16.89 0.06
C VAL A 46 40.57 16.51 -1.40
N VAL A 47 40.74 15.23 -1.74
CA VAL A 47 40.46 14.74 -3.09
C VAL A 47 38.97 14.88 -3.42
N ALA A 48 38.09 14.58 -2.47
CA ALA A 48 36.64 14.70 -2.64
C ALA A 48 36.19 16.15 -2.86
N ALA A 49 36.79 17.12 -2.14
CA ALA A 49 36.55 18.55 -2.36
C ALA A 49 37.10 19.07 -3.70
N SER A 50 38.01 18.31 -4.32
CA SER A 50 38.65 18.63 -5.60
C SER A 50 37.90 18.06 -6.81
N LEU A 51 36.95 17.14 -6.63
CA LEU A 51 36.21 16.51 -7.74
C LEU A 51 35.61 17.56 -8.68
N GLY A 52 35.80 17.37 -9.99
CA GLY A 52 35.30 18.29 -11.03
C GLY A 52 36.03 19.63 -11.10
N LYS A 53 37.12 19.83 -10.33
CA LYS A 53 37.89 21.08 -10.28
C LYS A 53 39.30 20.90 -10.83
N THR A 54 39.91 22.00 -11.24
CA THR A 54 41.35 22.07 -11.48
C THR A 54 41.99 22.63 -10.22
N VAL A 55 42.90 21.88 -9.63
CA VAL A 55 43.64 22.27 -8.42
C VAL A 55 45.07 22.60 -8.76
N GLU A 56 45.69 23.48 -7.97
CA GLU A 56 47.10 23.78 -8.09
C GLU A 56 47.89 23.02 -7.02
N VAL A 57 48.91 22.28 -7.45
CA VAL A 57 49.77 21.50 -6.56
C VAL A 57 51.19 22.05 -6.62
N THR A 58 51.72 22.43 -5.46
CA THR A 58 53.10 22.89 -5.30
C THR A 58 53.73 22.14 -4.14
N ASN A 59 55.03 21.85 -4.24
CA ASN A 59 55.75 21.15 -3.18
C ASN A 59 56.92 22.00 -2.68
N VAL A 60 57.21 21.90 -1.38
CA VAL A 60 58.36 22.54 -0.74
C VAL A 60 59.10 21.50 0.09
N ILE A 61 60.43 21.45 -0.02
CA ILE A 61 61.26 20.57 0.82
C ILE A 61 61.83 21.38 1.97
N LEU A 62 61.68 20.90 3.20
CA LEU A 62 62.37 21.45 4.37
C LEU A 62 63.52 20.52 4.73
N LEU A 63 64.72 21.09 4.83
CA LEU A 63 65.94 20.41 5.26
C LEU A 63 66.43 21.10 6.53
N ASP A 64 66.59 20.34 7.61
CA ASP A 64 67.11 20.83 8.90
C ASP A 64 66.39 22.10 9.41
N GLY A 65 65.07 22.16 9.24
CA GLY A 65 64.22 23.29 9.65
C GLY A 65 64.24 24.50 8.71
N SER A 66 65.03 24.46 7.63
CA SER A 66 65.08 25.51 6.60
C SER A 66 64.19 25.18 5.41
N SER A 67 63.33 26.12 5.02
CA SER A 67 62.48 25.98 3.84
C SER A 67 63.29 26.11 2.55
N GLY A 68 63.17 25.11 1.69
CA GLY A 68 63.70 25.14 0.32
C GLY A 68 62.86 25.98 -0.64
N VAL A 69 63.26 25.98 -1.91
CA VAL A 69 62.52 26.63 -3.00
C VAL A 69 61.30 25.80 -3.37
N ALA A 70 60.16 26.46 -3.60
CA ALA A 70 58.95 25.81 -4.06
C ALA A 70 59.11 25.25 -5.48
N SER A 71 58.48 24.11 -5.77
CA SER A 71 58.42 23.58 -7.12
C SER A 71 57.62 24.50 -8.06
N PRO A 72 57.75 24.36 -9.39
CA PRO A 72 56.73 24.87 -10.29
C PRO A 72 55.33 24.34 -9.90
N THR A 73 54.31 25.14 -10.17
CA THR A 73 52.91 24.77 -9.92
C THR A 73 52.43 23.79 -10.98
N LEU A 74 51.86 22.66 -10.53
CA LEU A 74 51.14 21.72 -11.38
C LEU A 74 49.64 22.06 -11.34
N ALA A 75 49.08 22.43 -12.48
CA ALA A 75 47.63 22.49 -12.65
C ALA A 75 47.08 21.07 -12.90
N LEU A 76 46.43 20.49 -11.90
CA LEU A 76 45.89 19.14 -11.93
C LEU A 76 44.37 19.18 -12.07
N ARG A 77 43.83 18.69 -13.19
CA ARG A 77 42.39 18.47 -13.34
C ARG A 77 41.99 17.19 -12.61
N VAL A 78 41.21 17.33 -11.53
CA VAL A 78 40.61 16.20 -10.83
C VAL A 78 39.23 15.95 -11.46
N GLN A 79 39.02 14.74 -11.95
CA GLN A 79 37.78 14.35 -12.61
C GLN A 79 36.64 14.14 -11.61
N ASP A 80 35.41 14.20 -12.09
CA ASP A 80 34.25 13.78 -11.29
C ASP A 80 34.29 12.28 -11.01
N LEU A 81 33.64 11.88 -9.92
CA LEU A 81 33.47 10.46 -9.64
C LEU A 81 32.42 9.89 -10.61
N PRO A 82 32.73 8.82 -11.36
CA PRO A 82 31.76 8.24 -12.27
C PRO A 82 30.60 7.62 -11.48
N ALA A 83 29.38 7.75 -11.98
CA ALA A 83 28.18 7.19 -11.33
C ALA A 83 28.29 5.67 -11.10
N THR A 84 29.03 4.95 -11.96
CA THR A 84 29.30 3.51 -11.85
C THR A 84 30.17 3.13 -10.65
N ALA A 85 30.87 4.08 -10.03
CA ALA A 85 31.63 3.85 -8.81
C ALA A 85 30.76 3.94 -7.54
N LEU A 86 29.53 4.43 -7.66
CA LEU A 86 28.58 4.55 -6.57
C LEU A 86 27.64 3.34 -6.57
N LYS A 87 27.35 2.83 -5.37
CA LYS A 87 26.42 1.70 -5.18
C LYS A 87 25.14 2.17 -4.51
N PRO A 88 23.98 1.60 -4.87
CA PRO A 88 22.73 1.96 -4.23
C PRO A 88 22.68 1.51 -2.77
N PRO A 89 21.93 2.23 -1.90
CA PRO A 89 21.55 1.73 -0.59
C PRO A 89 20.78 0.42 -0.70
N LYS A 90 20.90 -0.44 0.32
CA LYS A 90 20.19 -1.73 0.41
C LYS A 90 19.49 -1.85 1.75
N VAL A 91 18.51 -2.73 1.87
CA VAL A 91 17.94 -3.13 3.17
C VAL A 91 18.47 -4.51 3.53
N VAL A 92 19.01 -4.67 4.75
CA VAL A 92 19.63 -5.91 5.21
C VAL A 92 18.64 -7.08 5.25
N GLN A 93 17.38 -6.79 5.63
CA GLN A 93 16.30 -7.76 5.73
C GLN A 93 15.68 -8.13 4.37
N ALA A 94 16.09 -7.46 3.28
CA ALA A 94 15.57 -7.79 1.95
C ALA A 94 16.30 -8.99 1.36
N SER A 95 15.54 -9.91 0.76
CA SER A 95 16.06 -11.05 -0.01
C SER A 95 15.60 -10.93 -1.46
N ASP A 96 16.53 -11.10 -2.39
CA ASP A 96 16.27 -11.07 -3.85
C ASP A 96 15.49 -9.82 -4.32
N GLY A 97 15.77 -8.67 -3.69
CA GLY A 97 15.12 -7.39 -4.00
C GLY A 97 13.73 -7.20 -3.38
N THR A 98 13.28 -8.12 -2.53
CA THR A 98 12.00 -8.06 -1.84
C THR A 98 12.19 -7.90 -0.33
N LEU A 99 11.47 -6.95 0.27
CA LEU A 99 11.39 -6.76 1.71
C LEU A 99 10.06 -7.33 2.22
N ASP A 100 10.11 -8.51 2.83
CA ASP A 100 8.94 -9.22 3.37
C ASP A 100 8.75 -8.94 4.87
N LEU A 101 7.70 -8.19 5.20
CA LEU A 101 7.37 -7.78 6.57
C LEU A 101 6.89 -8.95 7.46
N ASN A 102 6.64 -10.13 6.89
CA ASN A 102 6.30 -11.35 7.63
C ASN A 102 7.54 -12.04 8.22
N THR A 103 8.75 -11.66 7.80
CA THR A 103 10.01 -12.34 8.20
C THR A 103 10.73 -11.70 9.39
N PHE A 104 10.30 -10.50 9.81
CA PHE A 104 10.86 -9.77 10.94
C PHE A 104 9.79 -8.89 11.58
N SER A 105 9.91 -8.60 12.88
CA SER A 105 8.94 -7.81 13.67
C SER A 105 9.49 -6.48 14.20
N THR A 106 10.75 -6.14 13.88
CA THR A 106 11.42 -4.92 14.34
C THR A 106 11.64 -3.91 13.22
N ALA A 107 12.31 -2.79 13.50
CA ALA A 107 12.82 -1.90 12.46
C ALA A 107 13.75 -2.65 11.50
N ALA A 108 13.71 -2.28 10.23
CA ALA A 108 14.67 -2.74 9.23
C ALA A 108 15.94 -1.88 9.27
N THR A 109 16.99 -2.30 8.55
CA THR A 109 18.27 -1.59 8.51
C THR A 109 18.65 -1.27 7.07
N VAL A 110 18.77 0.02 6.74
CA VAL A 110 19.38 0.47 5.50
C VAL A 110 20.89 0.39 5.64
N SER A 111 21.53 -0.35 4.74
CA SER A 111 22.97 -0.51 4.62
C SER A 111 23.49 0.24 3.39
N VAL A 112 24.57 0.99 3.57
CA VAL A 112 25.30 1.64 2.47
C VAL A 112 26.77 1.28 2.59
N ASP A 113 27.32 0.64 1.56
CA ASP A 113 28.75 0.33 1.50
C ASP A 113 29.59 1.62 1.61
N PRO A 114 30.80 1.57 2.22
CA PRO A 114 31.76 2.67 2.12
C PRO A 114 31.96 3.09 0.66
N TRP A 115 31.69 4.36 0.35
CA TRP A 115 31.84 4.89 -1.01
C TRP A 115 33.26 5.40 -1.26
N PRO A 116 33.67 5.53 -2.54
CA PRO A 116 34.96 6.13 -2.87
C PRO A 116 35.12 7.52 -2.23
N LEU A 117 36.26 7.72 -1.57
CA LEU A 117 36.59 8.96 -0.86
C LEU A 117 35.69 9.28 0.34
N ILE A 118 35.02 8.28 0.92
CA ILE A 118 34.33 8.45 2.21
C ILE A 118 35.30 8.98 3.28
N ALA A 119 34.86 10.01 4.00
CA ALA A 119 35.68 10.66 5.03
C ALA A 119 34.82 11.22 6.17
N THR A 120 35.38 11.21 7.38
CA THR A 120 34.74 11.79 8.57
C THR A 120 34.37 13.26 8.31
N GLY A 121 33.13 13.62 8.67
CA GLY A 121 32.58 14.95 8.51
C GLY A 121 31.99 15.25 7.13
N GLN A 122 31.97 14.29 6.19
CA GLN A 122 31.11 14.42 5.01
C GLN A 122 29.64 14.42 5.44
N THR A 123 28.84 15.27 4.82
CA THR A 123 27.40 15.38 5.11
C THR A 123 26.62 14.42 4.22
N TYR A 124 25.61 13.74 4.76
CA TYR A 124 24.72 12.88 3.99
C TYR A 124 23.25 13.06 4.35
N TRP A 125 22.40 12.80 3.36
CA TRP A 125 20.94 12.78 3.46
C TRP A 125 20.44 11.44 2.95
N LEU A 126 19.55 10.82 3.72
CA LEU A 126 18.99 9.51 3.37
C LEU A 126 17.48 9.56 3.56
N ARG A 127 16.73 9.23 2.51
CA ARG A 127 15.26 9.17 2.55
C ARG A 127 14.77 7.83 2.03
N ALA A 128 13.73 7.33 2.66
CA ALA A 128 12.95 6.20 2.18
C ALA A 128 11.60 6.72 1.66
N ARG A 129 11.27 6.41 0.42
CA ARG A 129 10.04 6.83 -0.26
C ARG A 129 9.19 5.63 -0.60
N GLY A 130 7.91 5.71 -0.29
CA GLY A 130 6.94 4.70 -0.70
C GLY A 130 5.57 5.34 -0.88
N THR A 131 4.64 4.58 -1.43
CA THR A 131 3.24 4.99 -1.52
C THR A 131 2.48 4.44 -0.33
N LEU A 132 1.71 5.28 0.33
CA LEU A 132 0.82 4.89 1.41
C LEU A 132 -0.38 4.14 0.85
N ASP A 133 -1.00 3.40 1.75
CA ASP A 133 -2.31 2.79 1.62
C ASP A 133 -3.44 3.67 1.00
N ASP A 134 -3.36 4.99 1.11
CA ASP A 134 -4.33 5.96 0.55
C ASP A 134 -3.93 6.48 -0.86
N GLY A 135 -2.88 5.91 -1.44
CA GLY A 135 -2.33 6.29 -2.74
C GLY A 135 -1.39 7.50 -2.70
N THR A 136 -1.21 8.16 -1.55
CA THR A 136 -0.30 9.30 -1.44
C THR A 136 1.16 8.85 -1.28
N THR A 137 2.10 9.56 -1.90
CA THR A 137 3.52 9.29 -1.66
C THR A 137 3.95 9.84 -0.32
N ARG A 138 4.65 9.01 0.46
CA ARG A 138 5.30 9.40 1.72
C ARG A 138 6.81 9.26 1.60
N SER A 139 7.51 10.26 2.12
CA SER A 139 8.95 10.24 2.34
C SER A 139 9.23 10.21 3.83
N GLU A 140 10.02 9.24 4.27
CA GLU A 140 10.56 9.11 5.61
C GLU A 140 12.02 9.58 5.62
N GLU A 141 12.34 10.55 6.46
CA GLU A 141 13.67 11.15 6.53
C GLU A 141 14.53 10.39 7.54
N LEU A 142 15.38 9.50 7.03
CA LEU A 142 16.23 8.64 7.86
C LEU A 142 17.51 9.37 8.32
N ALA A 143 17.96 10.36 7.54
CA ALA A 143 19.02 11.29 7.90
C ALA A 143 18.85 12.63 7.17
N MET A 144 19.04 13.73 7.89
CA MET A 144 18.90 15.10 7.37
C MET A 144 20.20 15.88 7.62
N GLY A 145 21.15 15.77 6.70
CA GLY A 145 22.43 16.48 6.82
C GLY A 145 23.32 15.93 7.93
N ALA A 146 23.29 14.61 8.15
CA ALA A 146 24.11 13.96 9.17
C ALA A 146 25.58 13.90 8.73
N ALA A 147 26.50 13.98 9.70
CA ALA A 147 27.93 13.87 9.42
C ALA A 147 28.43 12.42 9.52
N VAL A 148 29.22 11.98 8.56
CA VAL A 148 29.91 10.69 8.59
C VAL A 148 30.87 10.64 9.77
N THR A 149 30.76 9.58 10.58
CA THR A 149 31.63 9.30 11.72
C THR A 149 32.85 8.47 11.33
N ALA A 150 33.87 8.44 12.18
CA ALA A 150 35.08 7.65 11.94
C ALA A 150 34.81 6.14 11.78
N ALA A 151 33.83 5.60 12.53
CA ALA A 151 33.44 4.19 12.39
C ALA A 151 32.82 3.92 11.00
N GLN A 152 31.92 4.79 10.56
CA GLN A 152 31.22 4.67 9.26
C GLN A 152 32.15 4.76 8.05
N VAL A 153 33.30 5.42 8.17
CA VAL A 153 34.34 5.39 7.11
C VAL A 153 34.78 3.95 6.82
N SER A 154 34.84 3.09 7.84
CA SER A 154 35.27 1.69 7.70
C SER A 154 34.13 0.72 7.44
N SER A 155 32.99 0.90 8.11
CA SER A 155 31.86 -0.05 8.06
C SER A 155 30.77 0.31 7.05
N GLY A 156 30.73 1.56 6.58
CA GLY A 156 29.59 2.10 5.86
C GLY A 156 28.49 2.56 6.81
N LEU A 157 27.32 2.86 6.25
CA LEU A 157 26.15 3.32 7.01
C LEU A 157 25.23 2.15 7.35
N HIS A 158 24.72 2.13 8.59
CA HIS A 158 23.65 1.26 9.04
C HIS A 158 22.60 2.11 9.74
N ILE A 159 21.51 2.43 9.03
CA ILE A 159 20.50 3.38 9.48
C ILE A 159 19.17 2.66 9.70
N ASN A 160 18.50 2.94 10.82
CA ASN A 160 17.21 2.35 11.13
C ASN A 160 16.13 2.84 10.16
N LEU A 161 15.41 1.90 9.56
CA LEU A 161 14.20 2.13 8.77
C LEU A 161 12.99 1.73 9.62
N PRO A 162 12.18 2.69 10.09
CA PRO A 162 11.10 2.41 11.04
C PRO A 162 10.09 1.40 10.51
N ARG A 163 9.78 0.37 11.31
CA ARG A 163 8.73 -0.61 10.97
C ARG A 163 7.36 0.06 10.79
N SER A 164 7.05 1.05 11.63
CA SER A 164 5.79 1.81 11.55
C SER A 164 5.63 2.55 10.22
N PHE A 165 6.71 2.99 9.58
CA PHE A 165 6.68 3.53 8.22
C PHE A 165 6.38 2.44 7.21
N LEU A 166 7.08 1.30 7.28
CA LEU A 166 6.90 0.17 6.37
C LEU A 166 5.48 -0.42 6.42
N LEU A 167 4.88 -0.52 7.60
CA LEU A 167 3.51 -1.03 7.80
C LEU A 167 2.41 -0.14 7.20
N ARG A 168 2.75 1.09 6.80
CA ARG A 168 1.81 2.05 6.16
C ARG A 168 1.86 2.01 4.64
N LEU A 169 2.83 1.31 4.06
CA LEU A 169 3.07 1.32 2.63
C LEU A 169 2.13 0.35 1.91
N GLU A 170 1.71 0.70 0.71
CA GLU A 170 0.90 -0.17 -0.13
C GLU A 170 1.68 -1.43 -0.57
N ASN A 171 1.00 -2.57 -0.65
CA ASN A 171 1.61 -3.90 -0.84
C ASN A 171 2.24 -4.12 -2.23
N THR A 172 1.82 -3.38 -3.25
CA THR A 172 2.19 -3.63 -4.65
C THR A 172 3.17 -2.61 -5.22
N LEU A 173 3.50 -1.58 -4.45
CA LEU A 173 4.33 -0.47 -4.90
C LEU A 173 5.73 -0.53 -4.28
N PRO A 174 6.76 -0.12 -5.05
CA PRO A 174 8.13 -0.23 -4.60
C PRO A 174 8.45 0.75 -3.47
N LEU A 175 9.37 0.34 -2.62
CA LEU A 175 10.09 1.20 -1.69
C LEU A 175 11.38 1.68 -2.36
N THR A 176 11.61 2.99 -2.37
CA THR A 176 12.80 3.63 -2.95
C THR A 176 13.66 4.29 -1.89
N LEU A 177 14.96 4.04 -1.90
CA LEU A 177 15.95 4.65 -1.03
C LEU A 177 16.79 5.65 -1.83
N GLU A 178 16.77 6.91 -1.39
CA GLU A 178 17.56 7.99 -1.98
C GLU A 178 18.66 8.40 -1.01
N LEU A 179 19.92 8.28 -1.44
CA LEU A 179 21.09 8.77 -0.73
C LEU A 179 21.73 9.93 -1.49
N LYS A 180 22.02 11.00 -0.77
CA LYS A 180 22.84 12.12 -1.26
C LYS A 180 24.01 12.37 -0.32
N VAL A 181 25.17 12.70 -0.87
CA VAL A 181 26.39 12.95 -0.07
C VAL A 181 27.10 14.22 -0.55
N GLY A 182 27.36 15.12 0.40
CA GLY A 182 28.28 16.24 0.21
C GLY A 182 29.73 15.76 0.20
N MET A 183 30.22 15.29 -0.96
CA MET A 183 31.56 14.70 -1.11
C MET A 183 32.67 15.61 -0.57
N GLY A 184 32.62 16.91 -0.87
CA GLY A 184 33.56 17.92 -0.37
C GLY A 184 33.23 18.49 1.01
N LYS A 185 32.44 17.79 1.85
CA LYS A 185 31.89 18.29 3.13
C LYS A 185 30.94 19.49 3.00
N SER A 186 30.36 19.71 1.81
CA SER A 186 29.25 20.68 1.69
C SER A 186 28.11 20.25 2.63
N VAL A 187 27.50 21.24 3.28
CA VAL A 187 26.32 21.07 4.12
C VAL A 187 25.03 21.42 3.37
N SER A 188 25.14 21.79 2.09
CA SER A 188 24.01 22.08 1.21
C SER A 188 23.58 20.81 0.48
N GLU A 189 22.32 20.39 0.67
CA GLU A 189 21.80 19.19 -0.01
C GLU A 189 21.77 19.36 -1.54
N SER A 190 21.55 20.58 -2.04
CA SER A 190 21.48 20.86 -3.48
C SER A 190 22.82 20.70 -4.21
N GLU A 191 23.93 20.72 -3.46
CA GLU A 191 25.28 20.50 -3.98
C GLU A 191 25.75 19.04 -3.81
N ALA A 192 24.93 18.20 -3.18
CA ALA A 192 25.28 16.83 -2.87
C ALA A 192 25.22 15.93 -4.12
N VAL A 193 26.15 14.98 -4.18
CA VAL A 193 26.16 13.94 -5.20
C VAL A 193 25.06 12.95 -4.91
N ILE A 194 24.21 12.69 -5.91
CA ILE A 194 23.11 11.73 -5.84
C ILE A 194 23.64 10.33 -6.17
N PHE A 195 23.38 9.37 -5.29
CA PHE A 195 23.72 7.97 -5.51
C PHE A 195 22.63 7.28 -6.33
N PRO A 196 22.94 6.16 -7.03
CA PRO A 196 21.92 5.31 -7.61
C PRO A 196 20.86 4.92 -6.56
N GLU A 197 19.59 4.91 -6.96
CA GLU A 197 18.50 4.57 -6.04
C GLU A 197 18.51 3.09 -5.66
N GLY A 198 18.24 2.81 -4.39
CA GLY A 198 17.92 1.46 -3.94
C GLY A 198 16.43 1.21 -4.09
N VAL A 199 16.02 0.31 -4.98
CA VAL A 199 14.60 -0.01 -5.20
C VAL A 199 14.30 -1.42 -4.71
N LEU A 200 13.24 -1.58 -3.94
CA LEU A 200 12.81 -2.83 -3.34
C LEU A 200 11.34 -3.06 -3.59
N ASN A 201 10.96 -4.31 -3.88
CA ASN A 201 9.58 -4.73 -3.82
C ASN A 201 9.19 -4.96 -2.36
N MET A 202 7.93 -4.71 -2.03
CA MET A 202 7.38 -4.93 -0.70
C MET A 202 6.53 -6.19 -0.68
N THR A 203 6.56 -6.92 0.44
CA THR A 203 5.51 -7.87 0.79
C THR A 203 4.99 -7.48 2.17
N GLN A 204 3.74 -7.03 2.20
CA GLN A 204 3.10 -6.56 3.42
C GLN A 204 2.84 -7.69 4.41
N LEU A 205 2.72 -7.31 5.68
CA LEU A 205 2.32 -8.21 6.74
C LEU A 205 0.92 -8.78 6.41
N ASN A 206 0.85 -10.10 6.31
CA ASN A 206 -0.39 -10.83 6.06
C ASN A 206 -1.12 -11.05 7.37
N LEU A 207 -2.35 -10.55 7.50
CA LEU A 207 -3.19 -10.77 8.66
C LEU A 207 -4.22 -11.85 8.34
N VAL A 208 -4.19 -12.96 9.07
CA VAL A 208 -5.16 -14.04 8.90
C VAL A 208 -6.22 -13.89 9.98
N LEU A 209 -7.35 -13.29 9.63
CA LEU A 209 -8.40 -12.85 10.58
C LEU A 209 -9.58 -13.84 10.65
N PRO A 210 -9.55 -14.88 11.51
CA PRO A 210 -10.66 -15.82 11.70
C PRO A 210 -11.88 -15.15 12.35
N ALA A 211 -13.02 -15.83 12.36
CA ALA A 211 -14.24 -15.29 12.96
C ALA A 211 -14.13 -15.06 14.49
N PRO A 212 -14.77 -14.00 15.02
CA PRO A 212 -14.86 -13.80 16.46
C PRO A 212 -15.73 -14.89 17.12
N THR A 213 -15.53 -15.07 18.43
CA THR A 213 -16.38 -15.93 19.26
C THR A 213 -17.34 -15.08 20.08
N VAL A 214 -18.58 -15.54 20.20
CA VAL A 214 -19.66 -14.84 20.90
C VAL A 214 -19.99 -15.65 22.14
N GLU A 215 -19.85 -15.04 23.32
CA GLU A 215 -20.15 -15.73 24.57
C GLU A 215 -21.66 -16.01 24.69
N ASN A 216 -22.01 -17.22 25.13
CA ASN A 216 -23.38 -17.73 25.25
C ASN A 216 -24.14 -17.92 23.92
N GLU A 217 -23.50 -17.71 22.77
CA GLU A 217 -24.06 -18.16 21.50
C GLU A 217 -23.89 -19.68 21.37
N THR A 218 -24.97 -20.38 21.06
CA THR A 218 -24.99 -21.83 20.88
C THR A 218 -25.81 -22.17 19.64
N ASN A 219 -25.26 -22.99 18.74
CA ASN A 219 -25.92 -23.43 17.51
C ASN A 219 -26.48 -22.29 16.64
N GLY A 220 -25.80 -21.15 16.57
CA GLY A 220 -26.25 -20.00 15.79
C GLY A 220 -27.34 -19.16 16.48
N HIS A 221 -27.59 -19.39 17.78
CA HIS A 221 -28.58 -18.64 18.56
C HIS A 221 -27.97 -18.04 19.82
N LEU A 222 -28.29 -16.78 20.09
CA LEU A 222 -27.97 -16.07 21.33
C LEU A 222 -29.26 -15.76 22.09
N ASP A 223 -29.52 -16.51 23.17
CA ASP A 223 -30.74 -16.35 23.98
C ASP A 223 -30.78 -14.95 24.64
N PRO A 224 -31.79 -14.10 24.32
CA PRO A 224 -31.95 -12.78 24.93
C PRO A 224 -32.04 -12.80 26.48
N ALA A 225 -32.61 -13.86 27.06
CA ALA A 225 -32.75 -14.02 28.51
C ALA A 225 -31.41 -14.35 29.18
N GLY A 226 -30.51 -15.03 28.45
CA GLY A 226 -29.17 -15.40 28.89
C GLY A 226 -28.14 -14.26 28.88
N ILE A 227 -28.44 -13.12 28.22
CA ILE A 227 -27.50 -12.00 28.10
C ILE A 227 -27.24 -11.36 29.49
N PRO A 228 -25.99 -11.36 30.01
CA PRO A 228 -25.66 -10.73 31.28
C PRO A 228 -25.94 -9.23 31.30
N GLY A 229 -26.16 -8.65 32.48
CA GLY A 229 -26.35 -7.19 32.63
C GLY A 229 -25.14 -6.37 32.16
N THR A 230 -23.95 -6.97 32.11
CA THR A 230 -22.73 -6.39 31.57
C THR A 230 -22.71 -6.31 30.05
N GLY A 231 -23.56 -7.07 29.34
CA GLY A 231 -23.59 -7.16 27.87
C GLY A 231 -23.10 -8.50 27.32
N VAL A 232 -23.04 -8.58 25.99
CA VAL A 232 -22.54 -9.76 25.25
C VAL A 232 -21.04 -9.60 25.05
N LYS A 233 -20.26 -10.55 25.55
CA LYS A 233 -18.81 -10.57 25.38
C LYS A 233 -18.47 -11.20 24.04
N ILE A 234 -17.65 -10.49 23.27
CA ILE A 234 -17.12 -10.93 22.00
C ILE A 234 -15.61 -11.07 22.15
N THR A 235 -15.09 -12.27 21.90
CA THR A 235 -13.65 -12.52 21.95
C THR A 235 -13.12 -12.63 20.54
N THR A 236 -12.27 -11.68 20.17
CA THR A 236 -11.45 -11.72 18.96
C THR A 236 -10.24 -12.61 19.25
N PRO A 237 -10.06 -13.73 18.53
CA PRO A 237 -8.96 -14.64 18.81
C PRO A 237 -7.60 -14.00 18.48
N ALA A 238 -6.53 -14.50 19.08
CA ALA A 238 -5.18 -14.20 18.61
C ALA A 238 -5.06 -14.68 17.16
N TYR A 239 -4.96 -13.74 16.22
CA TYR A 239 -5.00 -14.00 14.79
C TYR A 239 -3.58 -14.10 14.19
N GLY A 240 -3.46 -14.72 13.02
CA GLY A 240 -2.16 -14.88 12.37
C GLY A 240 -1.59 -13.51 11.98
N GLY A 241 -0.38 -13.19 12.43
CA GLY A 241 0.26 -11.89 12.20
C GLY A 241 -0.11 -10.80 13.21
N ILE A 242 -0.77 -11.13 14.33
CA ILE A 242 -0.99 -10.18 15.42
C ILE A 242 0.34 -9.70 16.01
N GLU A 243 0.51 -8.38 16.12
CA GLU A 243 1.71 -7.75 16.71
C GLU A 243 1.30 -6.54 17.56
N PRO A 244 2.03 -6.22 18.65
CA PRO A 244 1.82 -4.98 19.38
C PRO A 244 1.92 -3.74 18.48
N GLY A 245 1.06 -2.74 18.71
CA GLY A 245 0.96 -1.53 17.89
C GLY A 245 -0.04 -1.60 16.72
N GLN A 246 -0.61 -2.78 16.47
CA GLN A 246 -1.80 -2.94 15.61
C GLN A 246 -3.04 -2.39 16.29
N TRP A 247 -4.10 -2.14 15.52
CA TRP A 247 -5.36 -1.59 16.04
C TRP A 247 -6.53 -2.45 15.65
N VAL A 248 -7.32 -2.90 16.63
CA VAL A 248 -8.46 -3.80 16.43
C VAL A 248 -9.76 -3.14 16.89
N GLY A 249 -10.75 -3.04 16.02
CA GLY A 249 -12.11 -2.59 16.33
C GLY A 249 -13.12 -3.72 16.15
N LEU A 250 -14.35 -3.52 16.62
CA LEU A 250 -15.43 -4.49 16.48
C LEU A 250 -16.64 -3.85 15.81
N GLU A 251 -17.27 -4.58 14.91
CA GLU A 251 -18.51 -4.22 14.26
C GLU A 251 -19.58 -5.29 14.58
N TRP A 252 -20.69 -4.84 15.16
CA TRP A 252 -21.91 -5.62 15.34
C TRP A 252 -22.95 -5.03 14.40
N THR A 253 -23.37 -5.82 13.41
CA THR A 253 -24.31 -5.41 12.37
C THR A 253 -25.61 -6.17 12.57
N ALA A 254 -26.68 -5.45 12.90
CA ALA A 254 -28.03 -5.96 12.95
C ALA A 254 -28.77 -5.66 11.65
N VAL A 255 -29.97 -6.24 11.48
CA VAL A 255 -30.86 -5.93 10.35
C VAL A 255 -31.26 -4.45 10.32
N ASP A 256 -31.37 -3.81 11.48
CA ASP A 256 -31.66 -2.40 11.62
C ASP A 256 -30.45 -1.60 12.13
N ASP A 257 -30.31 -0.37 11.65
CA ASP A 257 -29.25 0.55 12.10
C ASP A 257 -29.33 0.80 13.62
N ALA A 258 -30.54 0.77 14.19
CA ALA A 258 -30.76 0.96 15.62
C ALA A 258 -30.13 -0.16 16.48
N GLY A 259 -30.08 -1.40 15.97
CA GLY A 259 -29.45 -2.54 16.63
C GLY A 259 -27.96 -2.70 16.30
N SER A 260 -27.44 -1.91 15.35
CA SER A 260 -26.04 -1.97 14.92
C SER A 260 -25.15 -1.08 15.79
N ILE A 261 -23.91 -1.52 16.05
CA ILE A 261 -22.92 -0.73 16.79
C ILE A 261 -21.51 -1.04 16.31
N THR A 262 -20.71 0.02 16.16
CA THR A 262 -19.27 -0.08 15.92
C THR A 262 -18.54 0.36 17.19
N LEU A 263 -17.73 -0.54 17.75
CA LEU A 263 -16.87 -0.21 18.88
C LEU A 263 -15.54 0.34 18.39
N PRO A 264 -14.98 1.37 19.07
CA PRO A 264 -13.75 2.01 18.63
C PRO A 264 -12.58 1.03 18.62
N ALA A 265 -11.68 1.19 17.65
CA ALA A 265 -10.47 0.41 17.58
C ALA A 265 -9.56 0.69 18.79
N ARG A 266 -8.93 -0.37 19.30
CA ARG A 266 -8.00 -0.35 20.43
C ARG A 266 -6.65 -0.87 19.98
N GLU A 267 -5.58 -0.32 20.57
CA GLU A 267 -4.23 -0.79 20.32
C GLU A 267 -4.02 -2.19 20.90
N VAL A 268 -3.42 -3.07 20.12
CA VAL A 268 -2.95 -4.39 20.54
C VAL A 268 -1.68 -4.17 21.36
N LEU A 269 -1.69 -4.60 22.63
CA LEU A 269 -0.55 -4.46 23.54
C LEU A 269 0.27 -5.75 23.68
N ALA A 270 -0.35 -6.89 23.38
CA ALA A 270 0.25 -8.22 23.44
C ALA A 270 -0.37 -9.12 22.36
N GLN A 271 0.29 -10.22 22.03
CA GLN A 271 -0.17 -11.19 21.02
C GLN A 271 -1.25 -12.14 21.57
N ASP A 272 -2.25 -11.58 22.24
CA ASP A 272 -3.34 -12.33 22.90
C ASP A 272 -4.69 -11.98 22.26
N SER A 273 -5.74 -12.71 22.64
CA SER A 273 -7.10 -12.39 22.25
C SER A 273 -7.56 -11.06 22.85
N LEU A 274 -8.32 -10.26 22.09
CA LEU A 274 -8.96 -9.05 22.60
C LEU A 274 -10.45 -9.27 22.84
N GLU A 275 -10.95 -8.65 23.91
CA GLU A 275 -12.35 -8.75 24.32
C GLU A 275 -13.07 -7.42 24.12
N PHE A 276 -14.26 -7.52 23.55
CA PHE A 276 -15.20 -6.43 23.34
C PHE A 276 -16.52 -6.78 24.01
N VAL A 277 -17.26 -5.76 24.43
CA VAL A 277 -18.55 -5.95 25.10
C VAL A 277 -19.60 -5.14 24.38
N ILE A 278 -20.60 -5.83 23.85
CA ILE A 278 -21.78 -5.23 23.25
C ILE A 278 -22.77 -4.95 24.36
N PRO A 279 -23.21 -3.68 24.57
CA PRO A 279 -24.18 -3.38 25.62
C PRO A 279 -25.45 -4.22 25.49
N LYS A 280 -25.95 -4.73 26.61
CA LYS A 280 -27.17 -5.56 26.63
C LYS A 280 -28.35 -4.88 25.92
N ALA A 281 -28.52 -3.58 26.15
CA ALA A 281 -29.58 -2.81 25.50
C ALA A 281 -29.48 -2.85 23.97
N THR A 282 -28.28 -2.76 23.41
CA THR A 282 -28.04 -2.86 21.96
C THR A 282 -28.35 -4.25 21.44
N ALA A 283 -27.84 -5.30 22.09
CA ALA A 283 -28.10 -6.68 21.67
C ALA A 283 -29.61 -7.02 21.68
N LEU A 284 -30.36 -6.49 22.65
CA LEU A 284 -31.81 -6.71 22.74
C LEU A 284 -32.63 -5.99 21.67
N LEU A 285 -32.11 -4.95 21.00
CA LEU A 285 -32.79 -4.33 19.86
C LEU A 285 -32.88 -5.27 18.65
N SER A 286 -31.96 -6.25 18.60
CA SER A 286 -31.91 -7.30 17.59
C SER A 286 -32.69 -8.57 17.99
N ALA A 287 -33.47 -8.55 19.08
CA ALA A 287 -34.22 -9.73 19.52
C ALA A 287 -35.18 -10.24 18.43
N GLY A 288 -35.12 -11.55 18.14
CA GLY A 288 -35.84 -12.21 17.05
C GLY A 288 -35.33 -11.87 15.65
N LYS A 289 -34.10 -11.34 15.54
CA LYS A 289 -33.47 -10.95 14.28
C LYS A 289 -32.06 -11.53 14.17
N ALA A 290 -31.59 -11.66 12.93
CA ALA A 290 -30.22 -12.02 12.62
C ALA A 290 -29.24 -10.87 12.92
N VAL A 291 -28.03 -11.24 13.33
CA VAL A 291 -26.90 -10.36 13.60
C VAL A 291 -25.64 -10.97 13.00
N SER A 292 -24.74 -10.11 12.52
CA SER A 292 -23.38 -10.46 12.14
C SER A 292 -22.38 -9.69 12.99
N VAL A 293 -21.35 -10.38 13.49
CA VAL A 293 -20.26 -9.76 14.24
C VAL A 293 -18.94 -10.01 13.52
N ALA A 294 -18.20 -8.95 13.26
CA ALA A 294 -16.85 -9.01 12.70
C ALA A 294 -15.93 -8.08 13.50
N TYR A 295 -14.63 -8.33 13.46
CA TYR A 295 -13.64 -7.36 13.92
C TYR A 295 -12.82 -6.85 12.75
N THR A 296 -12.31 -5.65 12.93
CA THR A 296 -11.42 -5.00 11.97
C THR A 296 -10.04 -4.91 12.57
N ALA A 297 -9.00 -5.12 11.76
CA ALA A 297 -7.61 -4.98 12.15
C ALA A 297 -6.91 -3.98 11.21
N ARG A 298 -6.04 -3.14 11.78
CA ARG A 298 -5.11 -2.26 11.06
C ARG A 298 -3.70 -2.60 11.49
N ARG A 299 -2.77 -2.69 10.54
CA ARG A 299 -1.34 -2.97 10.80
C ARG A 299 -0.69 -1.92 11.70
N VAL A 300 -1.22 -0.70 11.66
CA VAL A 300 -0.73 0.49 12.35
C VAL A 300 -1.86 1.51 12.43
N SER A 301 -1.76 2.47 13.35
CA SER A 301 -2.74 3.56 13.42
C SER A 301 -2.86 4.30 12.07
N GLY A 302 -4.11 4.43 11.60
CA GLY A 302 -4.45 5.04 10.31
C GLY A 302 -4.14 4.20 9.06
N GLY A 303 -3.63 2.97 9.21
CA GLY A 303 -3.44 2.04 8.07
C GLY A 303 -4.76 1.44 7.57
N LEU A 304 -4.69 0.69 6.46
CA LEU A 304 -5.86 0.03 5.89
C LEU A 304 -6.56 -0.87 6.89
N VAL A 305 -7.89 -0.82 6.82
CA VAL A 305 -8.79 -1.71 7.54
C VAL A 305 -8.84 -3.04 6.80
N GLN A 306 -8.56 -4.12 7.51
CA GLN A 306 -8.89 -5.48 7.11
C GLN A 306 -9.98 -6.01 8.03
N THR A 307 -10.97 -6.70 7.46
CA THR A 307 -12.11 -7.24 8.21
C THR A 307 -11.96 -8.75 8.35
N SER A 308 -12.30 -9.27 9.53
CA SER A 308 -12.31 -10.71 9.79
C SER A 308 -13.38 -11.43 8.98
N THR A 309 -13.29 -12.77 8.94
CA THR A 309 -14.48 -13.56 8.66
C THR A 309 -15.57 -13.18 9.68
N PRO A 310 -16.80 -12.92 9.25
CA PRO A 310 -17.87 -12.59 10.19
C PRO A 310 -18.45 -13.84 10.87
N ARG A 311 -19.01 -13.66 12.06
CA ARG A 311 -19.82 -14.65 12.79
C ARG A 311 -21.28 -14.22 12.77
N ALA A 312 -22.13 -14.96 12.06
CA ALA A 312 -23.56 -14.72 11.99
C ALA A 312 -24.33 -15.63 12.96
N PHE A 313 -25.38 -15.12 13.58
CA PHE A 313 -26.29 -15.83 14.49
C PHE A 313 -27.60 -15.04 14.65
N GLU A 314 -28.61 -15.63 15.27
CA GLU A 314 -29.88 -14.98 15.61
C GLU A 314 -29.94 -14.66 17.11
N VAL A 315 -30.48 -13.49 17.47
CA VAL A 315 -30.73 -13.14 18.87
C VAL A 315 -32.11 -13.68 19.28
N SER A 316 -32.22 -14.99 19.39
CA SER A 316 -33.46 -15.71 19.67
C SER A 316 -33.22 -16.87 20.64
N VAL A 317 -34.31 -17.38 21.23
CA VAL A 317 -34.26 -18.63 21.99
C VAL A 317 -34.13 -19.76 20.98
N GLY A 318 -32.95 -20.37 20.87
CA GLY A 318 -32.72 -21.49 19.98
C GLY A 318 -33.51 -22.73 20.39
N ASP A 319 -33.95 -23.54 19.41
CA ASP A 319 -34.47 -24.88 19.68
C ASP A 319 -33.28 -25.82 19.98
N PRO A 320 -33.20 -26.48 21.16
CA PRO A 320 -32.02 -27.26 21.57
C PRO A 320 -31.62 -28.40 20.61
N GLY A 321 -32.48 -28.77 19.65
CA GLY A 321 -32.27 -29.85 18.68
C GLY A 321 -32.16 -29.44 17.22
N ALA A 322 -32.40 -28.17 16.87
CA ALA A 322 -32.23 -27.68 15.50
C ALA A 322 -30.93 -26.87 15.45
N GLY A 323 -29.95 -27.33 14.66
CA GLY A 323 -28.89 -26.44 14.20
C GLY A 323 -29.51 -25.27 13.42
N PRO A 324 -28.74 -24.22 13.10
CA PRO A 324 -29.24 -23.18 12.23
C PRO A 324 -29.70 -23.87 10.94
N VAL A 325 -30.93 -23.63 10.49
CA VAL A 325 -31.31 -23.97 9.13
C VAL A 325 -30.59 -22.97 8.24
N LEU A 326 -29.32 -23.24 7.98
CA LEU A 326 -28.66 -22.80 6.78
C LEU A 326 -29.32 -23.63 5.68
N GLU A 327 -30.37 -23.11 5.05
CA GLU A 327 -30.76 -23.65 3.74
C GLU A 327 -29.54 -23.42 2.83
N ASP A 328 -28.73 -24.45 2.67
CA ASP A 328 -27.78 -24.44 1.57
C ASP A 328 -28.65 -24.45 0.30
N PHE A 329 -28.41 -23.46 -0.55
CA PHE A 329 -29.05 -23.39 -1.85
C PHE A 329 -28.32 -24.33 -2.85
N GLU A 330 -27.73 -25.46 -2.43
CA GLU A 330 -26.95 -26.35 -3.31
C GLU A 330 -27.83 -27.39 -4.03
N GLU A 331 -29.03 -27.71 -3.53
CA GLU A 331 -29.91 -28.75 -4.11
C GLU A 331 -31.30 -28.24 -4.58
N PHE A 332 -31.39 -27.02 -5.12
CA PHE A 332 -32.66 -26.47 -5.60
C PHE A 332 -32.93 -26.80 -7.09
N SER A 333 -33.91 -27.67 -7.39
CA SER A 333 -34.42 -27.85 -8.77
C SER A 333 -35.48 -26.82 -9.13
N LEU A 334 -35.18 -25.98 -10.11
CA LEU A 334 -36.19 -25.17 -10.80
C LEU A 334 -37.10 -26.14 -11.58
N GLY A 335 -38.39 -26.18 -11.23
CA GLY A 335 -39.36 -27.04 -11.90
C GLY A 335 -39.54 -26.75 -13.41
N PRO A 336 -40.40 -27.49 -14.11
CA PRO A 336 -40.63 -27.30 -15.54
C PRO A 336 -41.09 -25.88 -15.89
N ILE A 337 -40.67 -25.41 -17.07
CA ILE A 337 -40.94 -24.07 -17.62
C ILE A 337 -42.45 -23.75 -17.58
N GLY A 338 -42.80 -22.56 -17.09
CA GLY A 338 -44.19 -22.06 -17.07
C GLY A 338 -44.99 -22.37 -15.79
N LEU A 339 -44.39 -23.00 -14.78
CA LEU A 339 -45.01 -23.15 -13.47
C LEU A 339 -44.26 -22.34 -12.39
N PRO A 340 -44.96 -21.53 -11.58
CA PRO A 340 -44.33 -20.78 -10.51
C PRO A 340 -43.81 -21.73 -9.42
N VAL A 341 -42.54 -21.57 -9.04
CA VAL A 341 -41.96 -22.30 -7.92
C VAL A 341 -42.15 -21.47 -6.65
N THR A 342 -42.70 -22.11 -5.61
CA THR A 342 -42.95 -21.44 -4.32
C THR A 342 -41.71 -21.60 -3.43
N LEU A 343 -41.12 -20.48 -3.03
CA LEU A 343 -40.05 -20.44 -2.03
C LEU A 343 -40.67 -20.34 -0.64
N ALA A 344 -39.94 -20.79 0.39
CA ALA A 344 -40.42 -20.89 1.78
C ALA A 344 -40.78 -19.53 2.44
N SER A 345 -40.60 -18.42 1.72
CA SER A 345 -40.90 -17.04 2.14
C SER A 345 -41.95 -16.35 1.25
N GLU A 346 -42.94 -17.10 0.74
CA GLU A 346 -44.04 -16.63 -0.15
C GLU A 346 -43.60 -15.99 -1.49
N CYS A 347 -42.29 -16.00 -1.77
CA CYS A 347 -41.74 -15.56 -3.05
C CYS A 347 -42.05 -16.59 -4.14
N ARG A 348 -42.54 -16.14 -5.29
CA ARG A 348 -42.72 -16.98 -6.48
C ARG A 348 -41.74 -16.56 -7.56
N LEU A 349 -40.88 -17.49 -7.95
CA LEU A 349 -40.09 -17.33 -9.17
C LEU A 349 -40.90 -17.91 -10.33
N SER A 350 -41.25 -17.07 -11.30
CA SER A 350 -42.01 -17.43 -12.50
C SER A 350 -41.23 -16.99 -13.73
N ILE A 351 -41.07 -17.88 -14.70
CA ILE A 351 -40.46 -17.56 -16.00
C ILE A 351 -41.59 -17.57 -17.02
N ASP A 352 -41.97 -16.38 -17.51
CA ASP A 352 -43.02 -16.25 -18.50
C ASP A 352 -42.41 -15.98 -19.88
N GLY A 353 -42.64 -16.91 -20.81
CA GLY A 353 -42.07 -16.86 -22.15
C GLY A 353 -42.92 -17.66 -23.13
N SER A 354 -43.35 -17.01 -24.21
CA SER A 354 -43.81 -17.72 -25.40
C SER A 354 -42.62 -17.90 -26.33
N VAL A 355 -42.21 -19.15 -26.58
CA VAL A 355 -41.71 -19.71 -27.86
C VAL A 355 -41.09 -21.10 -27.55
N GLN A 356 -41.46 -22.06 -28.40
CA GLN A 356 -41.00 -23.46 -28.38
C GLN A 356 -39.50 -23.55 -28.72
N ASP A 357 -38.83 -24.55 -28.14
CA ASP A 357 -37.46 -25.01 -28.45
C ASP A 357 -36.29 -24.15 -27.96
N ILE A 358 -36.09 -24.09 -26.65
CA ILE A 358 -34.79 -23.68 -26.07
C ILE A 358 -34.43 -24.62 -24.92
N ASP A 359 -33.28 -25.30 -25.03
CA ASP A 359 -32.60 -25.96 -23.91
C ASP A 359 -32.04 -24.89 -22.98
N PHE A 360 -32.48 -24.91 -21.72
CA PHE A 360 -32.00 -24.02 -20.67
C PHE A 360 -31.15 -24.80 -19.67
N ASP A 361 -29.97 -24.26 -19.34
CA ASP A 361 -29.11 -24.78 -18.28
C ASP A 361 -28.83 -23.62 -17.31
N ALA A 362 -29.24 -23.76 -16.05
CA ALA A 362 -29.04 -22.76 -15.00
C ALA A 362 -28.10 -23.36 -13.95
N LYS A 363 -27.02 -22.65 -13.63
CA LYS A 363 -26.04 -23.08 -12.62
C LYS A 363 -25.89 -22.02 -11.56
N ILE A 364 -25.64 -22.48 -10.34
CA ILE A 364 -25.37 -21.63 -9.19
C ILE A 364 -23.86 -21.65 -8.95
N GLY A 365 -23.22 -20.47 -8.97
CA GLY A 365 -21.79 -20.32 -8.73
C GLY A 365 -21.51 -19.48 -7.48
N ASN A 366 -20.31 -19.66 -6.88
CA ASN A 366 -19.88 -18.94 -5.69
C ASN A 366 -18.87 -17.83 -6.04
N GLU A 367 -19.06 -16.60 -5.53
CA GLU A 367 -18.00 -15.59 -5.46
C GLU A 367 -17.42 -15.52 -4.04
N SER A 368 -16.09 -15.62 -3.91
CA SER A 368 -15.40 -15.41 -2.63
C SER A 368 -15.03 -13.93 -2.47
N GLY A 369 -15.58 -13.23 -1.46
CA GLY A 369 -14.97 -11.99 -0.98
C GLY A 369 -15.84 -10.82 -0.48
N LYS A 370 -17.14 -10.94 -0.19
CA LYS A 370 -17.92 -9.84 0.43
C LYS A 370 -18.88 -10.29 1.54
N SER A 371 -19.12 -9.35 2.46
CA SER A 371 -19.85 -9.34 3.75
C SER A 371 -21.16 -10.16 3.84
N PRO A 372 -21.60 -10.60 5.04
CA PRO A 372 -22.55 -11.70 5.22
C PRO A 372 -24.00 -11.20 5.38
N PHE A 373 -24.53 -10.54 4.36
CA PHE A 373 -25.93 -10.74 3.97
C PHE A 373 -26.07 -10.93 2.46
N VAL A 374 -24.93 -11.11 1.77
CA VAL A 374 -24.92 -11.62 0.41
C VAL A 374 -24.48 -13.08 0.52
N THR A 375 -25.43 -14.02 0.51
CA THR A 375 -25.15 -15.34 -0.04
C THR A 375 -24.62 -15.10 -1.44
N GLY A 376 -23.30 -15.17 -1.61
CA GLY A 376 -22.60 -14.97 -2.87
C GLY A 376 -22.89 -16.10 -3.85
N LYS A 377 -24.17 -16.31 -4.16
CA LYS A 377 -24.68 -17.23 -5.15
C LYS A 377 -25.33 -16.41 -6.24
N TYR A 378 -24.76 -16.46 -7.43
CA TYR A 378 -25.36 -15.87 -8.63
C TYR A 378 -26.03 -16.96 -9.46
N LEU A 379 -27.08 -16.59 -10.19
CA LEU A 379 -27.75 -17.48 -11.14
C LEU A 379 -27.08 -17.25 -12.51
N GLU A 380 -26.29 -18.21 -12.99
CA GLU A 380 -25.72 -18.16 -14.34
C GLU A 380 -26.75 -18.70 -15.33
N LEU A 381 -27.28 -17.81 -16.17
CA LEU A 381 -28.32 -18.13 -17.14
C LEU A 381 -27.70 -18.21 -18.54
N HIS A 382 -27.74 -19.39 -19.14
CA HIS A 382 -27.32 -19.59 -20.52
C HIS A 382 -28.53 -19.34 -21.44
N THR A 383 -28.66 -18.13 -21.99
CA THR A 383 -29.77 -17.77 -22.88
C THR A 383 -29.29 -17.58 -24.33
N ARG A 384 -30.00 -18.17 -25.29
CA ARG A 384 -30.01 -17.72 -26.70
C ARG A 384 -31.27 -16.85 -26.94
N PRO A 385 -31.32 -16.00 -27.98
CA PRO A 385 -31.87 -14.66 -27.86
C PRO A 385 -33.38 -14.69 -27.55
N ILE A 386 -33.75 -14.18 -26.37
CA ILE A 386 -35.15 -13.88 -26.01
C ILE A 386 -35.26 -12.38 -25.69
N ALA A 387 -36.43 -11.84 -26.02
CA ALA A 387 -36.75 -10.43 -26.01
C ALA A 387 -37.21 -9.85 -24.66
N ALA A 388 -37.46 -10.62 -23.61
CA ALA A 388 -37.71 -10.12 -22.26
C ALA A 388 -37.74 -11.24 -21.21
N PHE A 389 -37.39 -10.92 -19.97
CA PHE A 389 -37.56 -11.75 -18.78
C PHE A 389 -38.17 -10.89 -17.67
N PHE A 390 -39.03 -11.49 -16.83
CA PHE A 390 -39.74 -10.81 -15.74
C PHE A 390 -39.52 -11.53 -14.42
N LEU A 391 -39.38 -10.76 -13.34
CA LEU A 391 -39.22 -11.24 -11.97
C LEU A 391 -40.25 -10.49 -11.13
N ASP A 392 -41.22 -11.19 -10.55
CA ASP A 392 -42.28 -10.58 -9.74
C ASP A 392 -42.17 -11.02 -8.28
N PHE A 393 -42.23 -10.06 -7.36
CA PHE A 393 -42.37 -10.28 -5.92
C PHE A 393 -43.79 -9.89 -5.50
N ILE A 394 -44.53 -10.83 -4.92
CA ILE A 394 -45.94 -10.64 -4.58
C ILE A 394 -46.11 -10.06 -3.15
N GLU A 395 -45.07 -10.10 -2.31
CA GLU A 395 -45.03 -9.46 -0.99
C GLU A 395 -43.68 -8.76 -0.71
N PRO A 396 -43.63 -7.74 0.17
CA PRO A 396 -42.40 -7.02 0.47
C PRO A 396 -41.38 -7.91 1.20
N VAL A 397 -40.37 -8.36 0.47
CA VAL A 397 -39.17 -8.97 1.03
C VAL A 397 -38.20 -7.83 1.35
N ASN A 398 -37.83 -7.66 2.62
CA ASN A 398 -37.06 -6.47 3.03
C ASN A 398 -35.59 -6.48 2.57
N GLN A 399 -35.07 -7.57 2.03
CA GLN A 399 -33.84 -7.60 1.24
C GLN A 399 -33.64 -8.96 0.56
N PHE A 400 -33.38 -8.94 -0.75
CA PHE A 400 -32.70 -10.02 -1.46
C PHE A 400 -31.86 -9.39 -2.58
N GLN A 401 -30.71 -9.97 -2.91
CA GLN A 401 -29.84 -9.49 -3.99
C GLN A 401 -29.69 -10.60 -5.05
N LEU A 402 -30.30 -10.41 -6.22
CA LEU A 402 -30.13 -11.33 -7.36
C LEU A 402 -29.00 -10.86 -8.25
N GLY A 403 -27.91 -11.62 -8.31
CA GLY A 403 -26.92 -11.48 -9.37
C GLY A 403 -27.37 -12.26 -10.60
N VAL A 404 -27.74 -11.57 -11.68
CA VAL A 404 -28.02 -12.20 -12.98
C VAL A 404 -26.84 -11.93 -13.91
N TYR A 405 -26.12 -13.00 -14.28
CA TYR A 405 -24.98 -12.91 -15.18
C TYR A 405 -25.34 -13.42 -16.58
N PHE A 406 -25.19 -12.57 -17.60
CA PHE A 406 -25.42 -12.92 -19.01
C PHE A 406 -24.09 -13.09 -19.72
N LYS A 407 -23.80 -14.30 -20.20
CA LYS A 407 -22.52 -14.61 -20.83
C LYS A 407 -22.39 -14.17 -22.30
N ASP A 408 -23.46 -13.66 -22.93
CA ASP A 408 -23.49 -13.43 -24.39
C ASP A 408 -24.33 -12.21 -24.84
N LEU A 409 -24.38 -11.12 -24.05
CA LEU A 409 -25.10 -9.89 -24.46
C LEU A 409 -24.29 -8.97 -25.41
N ALA A 410 -23.25 -9.49 -26.06
CA ALA A 410 -22.39 -8.70 -26.95
C ALA A 410 -22.95 -8.55 -28.38
N ALA A 411 -24.07 -9.18 -28.70
CA ALA A 411 -24.66 -9.13 -30.04
C ALA A 411 -26.07 -8.51 -30.03
N LYS A 412 -26.10 -7.17 -30.14
CA LYS A 412 -27.26 -6.30 -30.40
C LYS A 412 -28.08 -5.90 -29.18
N GLY A 413 -28.25 -4.58 -29.07
CA GLY A 413 -28.82 -3.88 -27.92
C GLY A 413 -30.22 -4.35 -27.53
N GLY A 414 -30.36 -4.69 -26.25
CA GLY A 414 -31.61 -4.74 -25.52
C GLY A 414 -31.49 -3.86 -24.28
N PHE A 415 -32.60 -3.27 -23.83
CA PHE A 415 -32.66 -2.49 -22.59
C PHE A 415 -33.49 -3.24 -21.56
N LEU A 416 -32.99 -3.34 -20.33
CA LEU A 416 -33.77 -3.74 -19.17
C LEU A 416 -34.40 -2.48 -18.55
N LYS A 417 -35.72 -2.45 -18.40
CA LYS A 417 -36.43 -1.41 -17.64
C LYS A 417 -36.88 -2.00 -16.31
N VAL A 418 -36.32 -1.49 -15.22
CA VAL A 418 -36.83 -1.72 -13.87
C VAL A 418 -37.69 -0.51 -13.49
N HIS A 419 -38.95 -0.74 -13.14
CA HIS A 419 -39.82 0.32 -12.62
C HIS A 419 -39.60 0.49 -11.11
N GLU A 420 -39.58 1.76 -10.69
CA GLU A 420 -39.29 2.29 -9.36
C GLU A 420 -40.15 1.67 -8.23
N VAL A 421 -39.51 1.24 -7.14
CA VAL A 421 -40.17 0.99 -5.84
C VAL A 421 -39.64 2.05 -4.88
N HIS A 422 -40.53 2.92 -4.42
CA HIS A 422 -40.21 4.08 -3.60
C HIS A 422 -39.56 3.71 -2.24
N GLY A 423 -38.42 4.34 -1.92
CA GLY A 423 -38.03 4.62 -0.53
C GLY A 423 -36.55 4.38 -0.15
N VAL A 424 -35.71 5.39 -0.39
CA VAL A 424 -34.38 5.68 0.23
C VAL A 424 -33.14 4.87 -0.23
N VAL A 425 -32.54 5.38 -1.31
CA VAL A 425 -31.13 5.62 -1.65
C VAL A 425 -29.99 4.89 -0.89
N ALA A 426 -29.23 4.06 -1.61
CA ALA A 426 -27.75 4.10 -1.66
C ALA A 426 -27.20 3.34 -2.90
N GLU A 427 -26.23 3.96 -3.58
CA GLU A 427 -25.59 3.56 -4.86
C GLU A 427 -24.70 2.31 -4.78
N TYR A 428 -24.55 1.59 -5.90
CA TYR A 428 -23.44 0.67 -6.17
C TYR A 428 -22.88 0.91 -7.59
N ASP A 429 -21.55 1.00 -7.69
CA ASP A 429 -20.80 1.20 -8.94
C ASP A 429 -20.74 -0.05 -9.82
N LEU A 430 -21.04 0.11 -11.12
CA LEU A 430 -20.83 -0.89 -12.16
C LEU A 430 -19.70 -0.43 -13.10
N LYS A 431 -18.61 -1.18 -13.18
CA LYS A 431 -17.44 -0.87 -14.03
C LYS A 431 -17.57 -1.52 -15.40
N VAL A 432 -17.60 -0.74 -16.49
CA VAL A 432 -17.49 -1.24 -17.87
C VAL A 432 -16.55 -0.33 -18.69
N GLY A 433 -15.55 -0.94 -19.35
CA GLY A 433 -14.50 -0.26 -20.12
C GLY A 433 -14.95 0.25 -21.51
N TYR A 434 -14.23 1.24 -22.03
CA TYR A 434 -14.59 2.07 -23.20
C TYR A 434 -14.18 1.51 -24.58
N ALA A 435 -14.98 1.81 -25.62
CA ALA A 435 -14.56 1.96 -27.01
C ALA A 435 -15.45 2.99 -27.74
N TRP A 436 -14.87 3.83 -28.60
CA TRP A 436 -15.55 4.86 -29.38
C TRP A 436 -15.86 4.38 -30.81
N GLU A 437 -17.06 4.68 -31.32
CA GLU A 437 -17.30 4.82 -32.78
C GLU A 437 -18.22 6.02 -33.05
N ALA A 438 -17.83 6.85 -34.04
CA ALA A 438 -18.49 8.09 -34.42
C ALA A 438 -19.71 7.82 -35.32
N PHE A 439 -20.83 8.51 -35.08
CA PHE A 439 -21.97 8.56 -36.00
C PHE A 439 -22.08 9.95 -36.65
N GLN A 440 -22.08 9.99 -37.99
CA GLN A 440 -22.49 11.17 -38.77
C GLN A 440 -24.02 11.18 -38.92
N SER A 441 -24.63 12.37 -38.84
CA SER A 441 -26.07 12.60 -38.98
C SER A 441 -26.40 13.16 -40.37
N GLU A 442 -27.39 12.55 -41.05
CA GLU A 442 -28.07 13.12 -42.21
C GLU A 442 -29.42 13.72 -41.81
N SER A 443 -29.42 14.89 -41.16
CA SER A 443 -30.51 15.88 -41.26
C SER A 443 -30.16 17.15 -40.50
N GLY A 444 -30.07 18.29 -41.20
CA GLY A 444 -29.50 19.55 -40.72
C GLY A 444 -30.33 20.35 -39.71
N GLN A 445 -30.52 19.85 -38.50
CA GLN A 445 -30.72 20.67 -37.30
C GLN A 445 -30.03 20.01 -36.09
N ASN A 446 -28.90 20.57 -35.66
CA ASN A 446 -28.18 20.09 -34.48
C ASN A 446 -28.51 20.96 -33.27
N THR A 447 -29.52 20.56 -32.51
CA THR A 447 -29.61 20.90 -31.09
C THR A 447 -29.15 19.70 -30.29
N ILE A 448 -27.97 19.81 -29.68
CA ILE A 448 -27.49 18.84 -28.69
C ILE A 448 -28.00 19.34 -27.34
N SER A 449 -28.92 18.60 -26.71
CA SER A 449 -29.58 19.02 -25.46
C SER A 449 -28.66 18.90 -24.24
N ALA A 450 -27.68 17.99 -24.27
CA ALA A 450 -26.61 17.91 -23.29
C ALA A 450 -25.42 17.13 -23.84
N ILE A 451 -24.20 17.50 -23.45
CA ILE A 451 -23.00 16.67 -23.62
C ILE A 451 -22.49 16.28 -22.23
N LYS A 452 -22.20 15.00 -22.04
CA LYS A 452 -21.65 14.46 -20.81
C LYS A 452 -20.23 13.97 -21.10
N LEU A 453 -19.25 14.67 -20.56
CA LEU A 453 -17.82 14.30 -20.67
C LEU A 453 -17.40 13.61 -19.37
N GLY A 454 -16.83 12.42 -19.50
CA GLY A 454 -16.30 11.65 -18.36
C GLY A 454 -14.80 11.86 -18.21
N LEU A 455 -14.36 12.16 -16.99
CA LEU A 455 -12.95 12.15 -16.61
C LEU A 455 -12.59 10.80 -15.96
N MET A 456 -11.30 10.45 -15.94
CA MET A 456 -10.84 9.11 -15.52
C MET A 456 -11.08 8.77 -14.04
N ASP A 457 -11.48 9.74 -13.22
CA ASP A 457 -11.81 9.58 -11.81
C ASP A 457 -13.31 9.34 -11.55
N GLY A 458 -14.10 9.17 -12.61
CA GLY A 458 -15.54 8.86 -12.52
C GLY A 458 -16.43 10.09 -12.39
N THR A 459 -15.87 11.30 -12.30
CA THR A 459 -16.67 12.51 -12.29
C THR A 459 -17.20 12.81 -13.70
N SER A 460 -18.46 13.24 -13.79
CA SER A 460 -19.05 13.66 -15.06
C SER A 460 -19.50 15.11 -15.01
N ILE A 461 -19.07 15.90 -15.99
CA ILE A 461 -19.54 17.27 -16.15
C ILE A 461 -20.68 17.25 -17.17
N ARG A 462 -21.82 17.81 -16.76
CA ARG A 462 -23.01 17.97 -17.60
C ARG A 462 -23.09 19.42 -18.06
N LEU A 463 -23.06 19.63 -19.36
CA LEU A 463 -23.26 20.95 -19.97
C LEU A 463 -24.62 20.95 -20.67
N ASP A 464 -25.57 21.74 -20.16
CA ASP A 464 -26.93 21.86 -20.68
C ASP A 464 -27.12 23.17 -21.45
N ASN A 465 -28.07 23.19 -22.41
CA ASN A 465 -28.48 24.39 -23.19
C ASN A 465 -27.37 25.08 -24.01
N LEU A 466 -26.48 24.31 -24.63
CA LEU A 466 -25.43 24.85 -25.49
C LEU A 466 -25.97 25.26 -26.86
N SER A 467 -25.67 26.49 -27.29
CA SER A 467 -25.98 26.99 -28.64
C SER A 467 -24.70 27.17 -29.44
N PHE A 468 -24.57 26.41 -30.53
CA PHE A 468 -23.39 26.46 -31.39
C PHE A 468 -23.71 27.30 -32.63
N LYS A 469 -22.99 28.40 -32.80
CA LYS A 469 -23.04 29.18 -34.03
C LYS A 469 -21.93 28.67 -34.95
N ARG A 470 -22.31 28.19 -36.13
CA ARG A 470 -21.36 27.83 -37.19
C ARG A 470 -20.56 29.09 -37.57
N VAL A 471 -19.25 29.07 -37.38
CA VAL A 471 -18.32 30.06 -37.97
C VAL A 471 -17.96 29.59 -39.36
#